data_AF-A0A1G1YH20-F1
#
_entry.id   AF-A0A1G1YH20-F1
#
_cell.length_a   1.000
_cell.length_b   1.000
_cell.length_c   1.000
_cell.angle_alpha   90.00
_cell.angle_beta   90.00
_cell.angle_gamma   90.00
#
_symmetry.space_group_name_H-M   'P 1'
#
loop_
_entity.id
_entity.type
_entity.pdbx_description
1 polymer ?
#
loop_
_entity_poly.entity_id
_entity_poly.type
_entity_poly.pdbx_seq_one_letter_code
_entity_poly.pdbx_strand_id
1 'polypeptide(L)'
;MTVTAADQRAKVPFAELEERLGTALATVAYFTRHGCLPRRAKTFQPDDWYFVASYAPVDSPLRQHAQKRAAALDALFAEWLALLRYPRRNGVTAVAEAKVADLAGTFLQWHEVHSVALSGGSLEELARLKMAEAPGQFGDFARLALNQQFGSLALRRMARSAQTLAEWLTVYRAGAANSAIRQEAVEAITRLWASAEEWEAACSAMAGTTDPIRTTLVQRFSQFARTCQQWWRVALWSDEGDPLKVRAIDAQLELAETFEEAANICAVLPECYAGRNKVFDRVVAAAVTAGDLARSLFWVRSSASHCAQVFGKLIALDASLMEWGEALGQFDPDDVLYGEAIKLLAATIVIDE
;
A
#
# COMPACT_ATOMS: atom_id res chain seq x y z
N MET A 1 -10.91 -29.66 -55.37
CA MET A 1 -10.46 -31.07 -55.30
C MET A 1 -11.50 -31.88 -54.53
N THR A 2 -11.81 -33.10 -54.97
CA THR A 2 -12.82 -33.99 -54.35
C THR A 2 -12.13 -35.26 -53.84
N VAL A 3 -12.37 -35.65 -52.59
CA VAL A 3 -11.84 -36.90 -52.01
C VAL A 3 -12.50 -38.09 -52.73
N THR A 4 -11.70 -38.96 -53.38
CA THR A 4 -12.25 -40.11 -54.09
C THR A 4 -12.39 -41.34 -53.19
N ALA A 5 -13.22 -42.30 -53.58
CA ALA A 5 -13.35 -43.58 -52.87
C ALA A 5 -12.04 -44.40 -52.86
N ALA A 6 -11.14 -44.15 -53.83
CA ALA A 6 -9.82 -44.76 -53.88
C ALA A 6 -8.89 -44.18 -52.80
N ASP A 7 -8.91 -42.86 -52.60
CA ASP A 7 -8.12 -42.18 -51.56
C ASP A 7 -8.56 -42.59 -50.14
N GLN A 8 -9.84 -42.93 -49.95
CA GLN A 8 -10.38 -43.44 -48.67
C GLN A 8 -9.93 -44.88 -48.35
N ARG A 9 -9.57 -45.68 -49.36
CA ARG A 9 -9.25 -47.12 -49.22
C ARG A 9 -7.76 -47.44 -49.27
N ALA A 10 -6.93 -46.57 -49.83
CA ALA A 10 -5.51 -46.83 -50.01
C ALA A 10 -4.72 -46.69 -48.69
N LYS A 11 -3.77 -47.60 -48.42
CA LYS A 11 -2.83 -47.52 -47.27
C LYS A 11 -1.70 -46.50 -47.50
N VAL A 12 -2.07 -45.31 -47.97
CA VAL A 12 -1.13 -44.22 -48.26
C VAL A 12 -0.77 -43.48 -46.96
N PRO A 13 0.51 -43.16 -46.70
CA PRO A 13 0.91 -42.32 -45.56
C PRO A 13 0.22 -40.95 -45.59
N PHE A 14 -0.07 -40.38 -44.41
CA PHE A 14 -0.78 -39.09 -44.32
C PHE A 14 -0.04 -37.94 -45.04
N ALA A 15 1.29 -37.91 -45.00
CA ALA A 15 2.09 -36.89 -45.67
C ALA A 15 1.85 -36.88 -47.20
N GLU A 16 1.72 -38.06 -47.81
CA GLU A 16 1.44 -38.18 -49.25
C GLU A 16 -0.03 -37.84 -49.56
N LEU A 17 -0.97 -38.10 -48.64
CA LEU A 17 -2.36 -37.61 -48.75
C LEU A 17 -2.44 -36.08 -48.64
N GLU A 18 -1.66 -35.47 -47.75
CA GLU A 18 -1.58 -34.00 -47.60
C GLU A 18 -1.06 -33.34 -48.87
N GLU A 19 0.02 -33.86 -49.44
CA GLU A 19 0.60 -33.35 -50.70
C GLU A 19 -0.39 -33.45 -51.87
N ARG A 20 -1.17 -34.54 -51.94
CA ARG A 20 -2.09 -34.81 -53.05
C ARG A 20 -3.42 -34.07 -52.96
N LEU A 21 -3.95 -33.86 -51.75
CA LEU A 21 -5.31 -33.37 -51.53
C LEU A 21 -5.36 -32.00 -50.85
N GLY A 22 -4.23 -31.51 -50.32
CA GLY A 22 -4.20 -30.41 -49.39
C GLY A 22 -4.67 -30.81 -47.98
N THR A 23 -4.19 -30.08 -46.98
CA THR A 23 -4.35 -30.36 -45.53
C THR A 23 -5.79 -30.64 -45.10
N ALA A 24 -6.74 -29.81 -45.51
CA ALA A 24 -8.14 -29.93 -45.08
C ALA A 24 -8.79 -31.22 -45.60
N LEU A 25 -8.60 -31.54 -46.89
CA LEU A 25 -9.19 -32.71 -47.52
C LEU A 25 -8.48 -34.00 -47.08
N ALA A 26 -7.17 -33.98 -46.88
CA ALA A 26 -6.40 -35.10 -46.34
C ALA A 26 -6.87 -35.45 -44.92
N THR A 27 -7.09 -34.45 -44.07
CA THR A 27 -7.55 -34.63 -42.69
C THR A 27 -8.96 -35.25 -42.64
N VAL A 28 -9.90 -34.73 -43.45
CA VAL A 28 -11.26 -35.29 -43.55
C VAL A 28 -11.23 -36.72 -44.10
N ALA A 29 -10.43 -36.99 -45.13
CA ALA A 29 -10.27 -38.34 -45.69
C ALA A 29 -9.75 -39.33 -44.63
N TYR A 30 -8.76 -38.92 -43.83
CA TYR A 30 -8.20 -39.74 -42.75
C TYR A 30 -9.22 -40.04 -41.64
N PHE A 31 -9.91 -39.02 -41.13
CA PHE A 31 -10.95 -39.22 -40.11
C PHE A 31 -12.12 -40.08 -40.60
N THR A 32 -12.49 -39.95 -41.88
CA THR A 32 -13.55 -40.76 -42.49
C THR A 32 -13.13 -42.22 -42.57
N ARG A 33 -11.89 -42.47 -43.02
CA ARG A 33 -11.31 -43.81 -43.14
C ARG A 33 -11.26 -44.56 -41.80
N HIS A 34 -10.96 -43.84 -40.72
CA HIS A 34 -10.80 -44.43 -39.39
C HIS A 34 -12.09 -44.40 -38.54
N GLY A 35 -13.21 -43.91 -39.08
CA GLY A 35 -14.47 -43.83 -38.34
C GLY A 35 -14.44 -42.86 -37.15
N CYS A 36 -13.46 -41.95 -37.12
CA CYS A 36 -13.18 -41.06 -35.99
C CYS A 36 -13.67 -39.64 -36.23
N LEU A 37 -14.57 -39.43 -37.22
CA LEU A 37 -15.03 -38.09 -37.59
C LEU A 37 -15.80 -37.45 -36.42
N PRO A 38 -15.31 -36.34 -35.85
CA PRO A 38 -15.99 -35.73 -34.73
C PRO A 38 -17.34 -35.17 -35.18
N ARG A 39 -18.42 -35.47 -34.44
CA ARG A 39 -19.80 -35.03 -34.75
C ARG A 39 -19.96 -33.50 -34.86
N ARG A 40 -18.97 -32.72 -34.43
CA ARG A 40 -18.90 -31.24 -34.52
C ARG A 40 -17.99 -30.72 -35.64
N ALA A 41 -17.64 -31.52 -36.65
CA ALA A 41 -16.73 -31.11 -37.75
C ALA A 41 -17.24 -29.97 -38.66
N LYS A 42 -18.40 -29.35 -38.39
CA LYS A 42 -18.98 -28.29 -39.24
C LYS A 42 -18.23 -26.95 -39.21
N THR A 43 -17.28 -26.77 -38.29
CA THR A 43 -16.52 -25.51 -38.11
C THR A 43 -15.00 -25.74 -38.06
N PHE A 44 -14.51 -26.83 -38.64
CA PHE A 44 -13.08 -27.14 -38.68
C PHE A 44 -12.32 -26.11 -39.52
N GLN A 45 -11.44 -25.31 -38.91
CA GLN A 45 -10.47 -24.52 -39.68
C GLN A 45 -9.21 -25.36 -39.94
N PRO A 46 -8.65 -25.33 -41.15
CA PRO A 46 -7.48 -26.14 -41.52
C PRO A 46 -6.24 -25.93 -40.63
N ASP A 47 -6.17 -24.80 -39.94
CA ASP A 47 -5.06 -24.43 -39.06
C ASP A 47 -5.23 -24.93 -37.61
N ASP A 48 -6.36 -25.57 -37.29
CA ASP A 48 -6.65 -26.12 -35.96
C ASP A 48 -5.95 -27.48 -35.72
N TRP A 49 -4.64 -27.54 -35.94
CA TRP A 49 -3.83 -28.76 -35.81
C TRP A 49 -3.88 -29.37 -34.40
N TYR A 50 -4.12 -28.55 -33.38
CA TYR A 50 -4.37 -29.00 -32.00
C TYR A 50 -5.65 -29.84 -31.89
N PHE A 51 -6.70 -29.50 -32.66
CA PHE A 51 -7.93 -30.29 -32.73
C PHE A 51 -7.65 -31.63 -33.42
N VAL A 52 -6.95 -31.62 -34.55
CA VAL A 52 -6.59 -32.85 -35.29
C VAL A 52 -5.80 -33.82 -34.40
N ALA A 53 -4.79 -33.33 -33.71
CA ALA A 53 -3.96 -34.14 -32.81
C ALA A 53 -4.72 -34.65 -31.57
N SER A 54 -5.81 -33.99 -31.17
CA SER A 54 -6.64 -34.39 -30.02
C SER A 54 -7.62 -35.52 -30.34
N TYR A 55 -8.12 -35.60 -31.57
CA TYR A 55 -9.09 -36.62 -31.98
C TYR A 55 -8.46 -37.77 -32.79
N ALA A 56 -7.24 -37.59 -33.31
CA ALA A 56 -6.53 -38.66 -34.01
C ALA A 56 -6.11 -39.79 -33.04
N PRO A 57 -6.13 -41.07 -33.48
CA PRO A 57 -5.71 -42.21 -32.65
C PRO A 57 -4.29 -42.02 -32.09
N VAL A 58 -4.06 -42.51 -30.86
CA VAL A 58 -2.85 -42.25 -30.04
C VAL A 58 -1.54 -42.51 -30.79
N ASP A 59 -1.48 -43.56 -31.61
CA ASP A 59 -0.27 -43.96 -32.36
C ASP A 59 -0.37 -43.69 -33.86
N SER A 60 -1.33 -42.85 -34.29
CA SER A 60 -1.52 -42.58 -35.71
C SER A 60 -0.42 -41.66 -36.29
N PRO A 61 0.03 -41.90 -37.54
CA PRO A 61 0.89 -40.97 -38.26
C PRO A 61 0.28 -39.56 -38.39
N LEU A 62 -1.06 -39.47 -38.46
CA LEU A 62 -1.79 -38.20 -38.44
C LEU A 62 -1.56 -37.45 -37.12
N ARG A 63 -1.66 -38.12 -35.97
CA ARG A 63 -1.45 -37.48 -34.68
C ARG A 63 -0.03 -36.96 -34.52
N GLN A 64 0.98 -37.75 -34.91
CA GLN A 64 2.38 -37.32 -34.88
C GLN A 64 2.63 -36.12 -35.81
N HIS A 65 2.07 -36.15 -37.02
CA HIS A 65 2.16 -35.03 -37.96
C HIS A 65 1.47 -33.77 -37.42
N ALA A 66 0.25 -33.91 -36.88
CA ALA A 66 -0.51 -32.81 -36.32
C ALA A 66 0.15 -32.22 -35.05
N GLN A 67 0.77 -33.04 -34.20
CA GLN A 67 1.59 -32.56 -33.07
C GLN A 67 2.79 -31.75 -33.56
N LYS A 68 3.47 -32.21 -34.62
CA LYS A 68 4.61 -31.48 -35.20
C LYS A 68 4.19 -30.15 -35.82
N ARG A 69 3.05 -30.12 -36.52
CA ARG A 69 2.47 -28.87 -37.07
C ARG A 69 2.02 -27.93 -35.97
N ALA A 70 1.33 -28.43 -34.94
CA ALA A 70 0.94 -27.64 -33.78
C ALA A 70 2.17 -27.04 -33.08
N ALA A 71 3.24 -27.82 -32.88
CA ALA A 71 4.49 -27.34 -32.29
C ALA A 71 5.19 -26.25 -33.14
N ALA A 72 4.89 -26.15 -34.43
CA ALA A 72 5.41 -25.14 -35.33
C ALA A 72 4.52 -23.88 -35.43
N LEU A 73 3.34 -23.87 -34.78
CA LEU A 73 2.49 -22.68 -34.73
C LEU A 73 3.11 -21.61 -33.82
N ASP A 74 3.15 -20.38 -34.33
CA ASP A 74 3.49 -19.18 -33.57
C ASP A 74 2.22 -18.62 -32.90
N ALA A 75 1.73 -19.37 -31.92
CA ALA A 75 0.53 -19.04 -31.15
C ALA A 75 0.91 -18.35 -29.83
N LEU A 76 0.03 -17.46 -29.35
CA LEU A 76 0.28 -16.68 -28.14
C LEU A 76 0.24 -17.55 -26.88
N PHE A 77 0.92 -17.12 -25.82
CA PHE A 77 0.92 -17.80 -24.51
C PHE A 77 -0.48 -18.19 -24.03
N ALA A 78 -1.46 -17.28 -24.14
CA ALA A 78 -2.83 -17.51 -23.70
C ALA A 78 -3.55 -18.63 -24.47
N GLU A 79 -3.22 -18.80 -25.75
CA GLU A 79 -3.82 -19.84 -26.62
C GLU A 79 -3.29 -21.22 -26.22
N TRP A 80 -1.97 -21.33 -26.01
CA TRP A 80 -1.36 -22.56 -25.50
C TRP A 80 -1.83 -22.91 -24.09
N LEU A 81 -1.97 -21.92 -23.22
CA LEU A 81 -2.49 -22.10 -21.86
C LEU A 81 -3.95 -22.59 -21.86
N ALA A 82 -4.78 -22.10 -22.79
CA ALA A 82 -6.17 -22.55 -22.92
C ALA A 82 -6.28 -24.04 -23.24
N LEU A 83 -5.33 -24.60 -24.00
CA LEU A 83 -5.29 -26.03 -24.31
C LEU A 83 -5.00 -26.89 -23.07
N LEU A 84 -4.27 -26.36 -22.08
CA LEU A 84 -3.98 -27.07 -20.83
C LEU A 84 -5.16 -27.09 -19.85
N ARG A 85 -6.10 -26.13 -19.95
CA ARG A 85 -7.32 -26.09 -19.11
C ARG A 85 -8.28 -27.26 -19.37
N TYR A 86 -8.12 -27.96 -20.49
CA TYR A 86 -8.96 -29.11 -20.87
C TYR A 86 -8.14 -30.38 -21.14
N PRO A 87 -7.40 -30.90 -20.14
CA PRO A 87 -6.35 -31.91 -20.35
C PRO A 87 -6.90 -33.28 -20.74
N ARG A 88 -8.17 -33.60 -20.39
CA ARG A 88 -8.78 -34.93 -20.56
C ARG A 88 -9.03 -35.35 -22.01
N ARG A 89 -8.70 -34.54 -23.01
CA ARG A 89 -9.00 -34.80 -24.43
C ARG A 89 -7.84 -34.61 -25.39
N ASN A 90 -6.67 -34.17 -24.92
CA ASN A 90 -5.71 -33.54 -25.83
C ASN A 90 -4.48 -34.41 -26.05
N GLY A 91 -4.32 -34.88 -27.28
CA GLY A 91 -3.08 -35.52 -27.71
C GLY A 91 -1.90 -34.57 -27.84
N VAL A 92 -2.11 -33.29 -27.56
CA VAL A 92 -1.12 -32.21 -27.63
C VAL A 92 -0.68 -31.70 -26.28
N THR A 93 -1.12 -32.30 -25.16
CA THR A 93 -0.80 -31.81 -23.81
C THR A 93 0.71 -31.60 -23.62
N ALA A 94 1.55 -32.58 -23.94
CA ALA A 94 3.00 -32.45 -23.82
C ALA A 94 3.58 -31.31 -24.69
N VAL A 95 3.03 -31.07 -25.88
CA VAL A 95 3.44 -29.95 -26.75
C VAL A 95 3.01 -28.61 -26.15
N ALA A 96 1.79 -28.53 -25.63
CA ALA A 96 1.28 -27.35 -24.96
C ALA A 96 2.05 -27.04 -23.67
N GLU A 97 2.38 -28.05 -22.85
CA GLU A 97 3.20 -27.89 -21.64
C GLU A 97 4.58 -27.32 -22.00
N ALA A 98 5.25 -27.87 -23.01
CA ALA A 98 6.54 -27.36 -23.49
C ALA A 98 6.43 -25.91 -23.99
N LYS A 99 5.43 -25.60 -24.82
CA LYS A 99 5.23 -24.25 -25.35
C LYS A 99 4.90 -23.22 -24.28
N VAL A 100 4.03 -23.57 -23.33
CA VAL A 100 3.68 -22.69 -22.22
C VAL A 100 4.91 -22.43 -21.34
N ALA A 101 5.75 -23.45 -21.11
CA ALA A 101 7.00 -23.29 -20.37
C ALA A 101 8.02 -22.41 -21.10
N ASP A 102 8.12 -22.53 -22.43
CA ASP A 102 9.01 -21.71 -23.26
C ASP A 102 8.56 -20.24 -23.33
N LEU A 103 7.25 -20.00 -23.33
CA LEU A 103 6.66 -18.66 -23.50
C LEU A 103 6.45 -17.91 -22.18
N ALA A 104 6.36 -18.61 -21.04
CA ALA A 104 6.17 -17.98 -19.74
C ALA A 104 7.42 -17.20 -19.33
N GLY A 105 7.33 -15.87 -19.35
CA GLY A 105 8.44 -14.97 -19.03
C GLY A 105 8.31 -14.26 -17.68
N THR A 106 7.10 -14.17 -17.14
CA THR A 106 6.81 -13.34 -15.94
C THR A 106 6.25 -14.17 -14.79
N PHE A 107 6.34 -13.60 -13.59
CA PHE A 107 5.76 -14.21 -12.38
C PHE A 107 4.29 -14.58 -12.52
N LEU A 108 3.46 -13.67 -13.07
CA LEU A 108 2.03 -13.93 -13.25
C LEU A 108 1.75 -14.99 -14.31
N GLN A 109 2.52 -15.00 -15.41
CA GLN A 109 2.39 -16.06 -16.40
C GLN A 109 2.72 -17.42 -15.80
N TRP A 110 3.80 -17.54 -15.03
CA TRP A 110 4.13 -18.80 -14.34
C TRP A 110 3.10 -19.20 -13.28
N HIS A 111 2.46 -18.26 -12.60
CA HIS A 111 1.30 -18.54 -11.75
C HIS A 111 0.10 -19.08 -12.56
N GLU A 112 -0.17 -18.49 -13.73
CA GLU A 112 -1.21 -19.00 -14.63
C GLU A 112 -0.89 -20.42 -15.11
N VAL A 113 0.37 -20.71 -15.47
CA VAL A 113 0.84 -22.07 -15.79
C VAL A 113 0.56 -23.03 -14.65
N HIS A 114 0.94 -22.66 -13.42
CA HIS A 114 0.70 -23.48 -12.24
C HIS A 114 -0.79 -23.77 -12.04
N SER A 115 -1.65 -22.75 -12.19
CA SER A 115 -3.09 -22.86 -11.96
C SER A 115 -3.82 -23.84 -12.90
N VAL A 116 -3.24 -24.10 -14.07
CA VAL A 116 -3.81 -25.03 -15.07
C VAL A 116 -3.07 -26.36 -15.15
N ALA A 117 -1.91 -26.47 -14.50
CA ALA A 117 -1.12 -27.70 -14.47
C ALA A 117 -1.85 -28.80 -13.69
N LEU A 118 -1.64 -30.05 -14.11
CA LEU A 118 -2.16 -31.20 -13.37
C LEU A 118 -1.44 -31.35 -12.03
N SER A 119 -2.21 -31.54 -10.96
CA SER A 119 -1.67 -31.70 -9.61
C SER A 119 -0.69 -32.88 -9.54
N GLY A 120 0.51 -32.62 -9.00
CA GLY A 120 1.61 -33.57 -8.91
C GLY A 120 2.38 -33.79 -10.22
N GLY A 121 2.10 -33.00 -11.26
CA GLY A 121 2.78 -33.08 -12.55
C GLY A 121 4.09 -32.29 -12.60
N SER A 122 4.97 -32.64 -13.55
CA SER A 122 6.26 -31.97 -13.76
C SER A 122 6.12 -30.48 -14.11
N LEU A 123 5.09 -30.11 -14.86
CA LEU A 123 4.81 -28.71 -15.19
C LEU A 123 4.44 -27.88 -13.94
N GLU A 124 3.71 -28.49 -12.99
CA GLU A 124 3.36 -27.82 -11.73
C GLU A 124 4.63 -27.49 -10.92
N GLU A 125 5.53 -28.47 -10.79
CA GLU A 125 6.81 -28.32 -10.10
C GLU A 125 7.71 -27.29 -10.79
N LEU A 126 7.82 -27.36 -12.13
CA LEU A 126 8.56 -26.39 -12.92
C LEU A 126 8.00 -24.97 -12.72
N ALA A 127 6.68 -24.79 -12.74
CA ALA A 127 6.05 -23.50 -12.54
C ALA A 127 6.36 -22.93 -11.16
N ARG A 128 6.34 -23.75 -10.09
CA ARG A 128 6.73 -23.31 -8.74
C ARG A 128 8.17 -22.82 -8.68
N LEU A 129 9.10 -23.55 -9.28
CA LEU A 129 10.51 -23.17 -9.34
C LEU A 129 10.68 -21.87 -10.13
N LYS A 130 10.06 -21.77 -11.30
CA LYS A 130 10.19 -20.61 -12.18
C LYS A 130 9.52 -19.36 -11.64
N MET A 131 8.42 -19.47 -10.89
CA MET A 131 7.84 -18.34 -10.17
C MET A 131 8.83 -17.71 -9.18
N ALA A 132 9.75 -18.48 -8.58
CA ALA A 132 10.74 -17.92 -7.66
C ALA A 132 11.80 -17.05 -8.36
N GLU A 133 12.09 -17.36 -9.63
CA GLU A 133 13.14 -16.74 -10.45
C GLU A 133 12.60 -15.64 -11.37
N ALA A 134 11.37 -15.80 -11.86
CA ALA A 134 10.82 -14.99 -12.94
C ALA A 134 10.68 -13.51 -12.54
N PRO A 135 10.95 -12.58 -13.47
CA PRO A 135 10.74 -11.16 -13.24
C PRO A 135 9.26 -10.85 -12.97
N GLY A 136 9.03 -9.80 -12.19
CA GLY A 136 7.70 -9.30 -11.86
C GLY A 136 7.81 -7.98 -11.11
N GLN A 137 6.72 -7.22 -11.09
CA GLN A 137 6.65 -5.95 -10.37
C GLN A 137 5.98 -6.14 -9.01
N PHE A 138 6.15 -5.17 -8.11
CA PHE A 138 5.55 -5.20 -6.77
C PHE A 138 4.05 -5.52 -6.82
N GLY A 139 3.30 -4.85 -7.71
CA GLY A 139 1.87 -5.06 -7.90
C GLY A 139 1.49 -6.49 -8.34
N ASP A 140 2.34 -7.16 -9.11
CA ASP A 140 2.13 -8.54 -9.53
C ASP A 140 2.19 -9.48 -8.33
N PHE A 141 3.19 -9.29 -7.47
CA PHE A 141 3.34 -10.07 -6.27
C PHE A 141 2.23 -9.76 -5.25
N ALA A 142 1.83 -8.49 -5.11
CA ALA A 142 0.76 -8.06 -4.21
C ALA A 142 -0.59 -8.74 -4.51
N ARG A 143 -0.92 -8.93 -5.80
CA ARG A 143 -2.14 -9.65 -6.21
C ARG A 143 -2.19 -11.10 -5.71
N LEU A 144 -1.04 -11.73 -5.49
CA LEU A 144 -0.93 -13.13 -5.08
C LEU A 144 -0.52 -13.34 -3.63
N ALA A 145 -0.25 -12.26 -2.88
CA ALA A 145 0.21 -12.33 -1.48
C ALA A 145 -0.79 -13.00 -0.53
N LEU A 146 -2.09 -12.89 -0.83
CA LEU A 146 -3.17 -13.51 -0.04
C LEU A 146 -3.53 -14.92 -0.53
N ASN A 147 -2.89 -15.42 -1.58
CA ASN A 147 -3.11 -16.77 -2.07
C ASN A 147 -2.50 -17.78 -1.07
N GLN A 148 -3.26 -18.79 -0.64
CA GLN A 148 -2.78 -19.77 0.36
C GLN A 148 -1.57 -20.60 -0.13
N GLN A 149 -1.45 -20.85 -1.43
CA GLN A 149 -0.38 -21.68 -1.98
C GLN A 149 0.90 -20.88 -2.25
N PHE A 150 0.76 -19.63 -2.67
CA PHE A 150 1.89 -18.78 -3.10
C PHE A 150 2.14 -17.58 -2.23
N GLY A 151 1.32 -17.34 -1.21
CA GLY A 151 1.37 -16.14 -0.40
C GLY A 151 2.73 -15.91 0.22
N SER A 152 3.39 -16.96 0.71
CA SER A 152 4.74 -16.85 1.27
C SER A 152 5.81 -16.48 0.23
N LEU A 153 5.74 -17.04 -0.98
CA LEU A 153 6.65 -16.71 -2.08
C LEU A 153 6.41 -15.29 -2.60
N ALA A 154 5.15 -14.97 -2.89
CA ALA A 154 4.72 -13.65 -3.35
C ALA A 154 5.10 -12.58 -2.34
N LEU A 155 4.85 -12.79 -1.04
CA LEU A 155 5.20 -11.85 0.01
C LEU A 155 6.72 -11.63 0.13
N ARG A 156 7.54 -12.67 -0.03
CA ARG A 156 9.01 -12.51 -0.10
C ARG A 156 9.45 -11.71 -1.33
N ARG A 157 8.81 -11.93 -2.48
CA ARG A 157 9.09 -11.17 -3.72
C ARG A 157 8.65 -9.71 -3.59
N MET A 158 7.52 -9.44 -2.93
CA MET A 158 7.10 -8.08 -2.56
C MET A 158 8.15 -7.41 -1.69
N ALA A 159 8.57 -8.03 -0.59
CA ALA A 159 9.57 -7.45 0.32
C ALA A 159 10.87 -7.09 -0.42
N ARG A 160 11.35 -7.96 -1.31
CA ARG A 160 12.55 -7.70 -2.12
C ARG A 160 12.41 -6.59 -3.16
N SER A 161 11.18 -6.30 -3.60
CA SER A 161 10.90 -5.30 -4.64
C SER A 161 10.34 -3.99 -4.09
N ALA A 162 9.96 -3.95 -2.81
CA ALA A 162 9.42 -2.78 -2.16
C ALA A 162 10.46 -1.67 -2.04
N GLN A 163 10.12 -0.48 -2.51
CA GLN A 163 10.98 0.70 -2.50
C GLN A 163 10.35 1.87 -1.74
N THR A 164 9.03 1.95 -1.72
CA THR A 164 8.28 3.07 -1.14
C THR A 164 7.67 2.70 0.21
N LEU A 165 7.31 3.72 1.00
CA LEU A 165 6.62 3.54 2.28
C LEU A 165 5.29 2.79 2.11
N ALA A 166 4.52 3.11 1.07
CA ALA A 166 3.25 2.46 0.78
C ALA A 166 3.40 0.97 0.44
N GLU A 167 4.44 0.61 -0.31
CA GLU A 167 4.76 -0.78 -0.65
C GLU A 167 5.17 -1.56 0.60
N TRP A 168 6.06 -1.01 1.43
CA TRP A 168 6.45 -1.66 2.69
C TRP A 168 5.29 -1.80 3.68
N LEU A 169 4.38 -0.83 3.75
CA LEU A 169 3.14 -0.97 4.53
C LEU A 169 2.23 -2.06 3.98
N THR A 170 2.22 -2.27 2.66
CA THR A 170 1.48 -3.38 2.03
C THR A 170 2.10 -4.72 2.40
N VAL A 171 3.43 -4.85 2.40
CA VAL A 171 4.15 -6.03 2.89
C VAL A 171 3.82 -6.30 4.37
N TYR A 172 3.87 -5.26 5.20
CA TYR A 172 3.55 -5.34 6.62
C TYR A 172 2.14 -5.89 6.87
N ARG A 173 1.14 -5.35 6.17
CA ARG A 173 -0.28 -5.73 6.31
C ARG A 173 -0.57 -7.15 5.80
N ALA A 174 0.13 -7.59 4.76
CA ALA A 174 -0.03 -8.94 4.21
C ALA A 174 0.69 -10.02 5.04
N GLY A 175 1.70 -9.65 5.82
CA GLY A 175 2.43 -10.56 6.70
C GLY A 175 1.61 -11.00 7.92
N ALA A 176 1.67 -12.30 8.24
CA ALA A 176 1.08 -12.81 9.47
C ALA A 176 1.67 -12.11 10.71
N ALA A 177 0.86 -11.97 11.76
CA ALA A 177 1.33 -11.46 13.04
C ALA A 177 2.55 -12.27 13.53
N ASN A 178 3.58 -11.58 14.00
CA ASN A 178 4.85 -12.15 14.46
C ASN A 178 5.68 -12.90 13.41
N SER A 179 5.39 -12.75 12.11
CA SER A 179 6.23 -13.34 11.06
C SER A 179 7.54 -12.55 10.85
N ALA A 180 8.60 -13.25 10.43
CA ALA A 180 9.89 -12.63 10.10
C ALA A 180 9.75 -11.54 9.02
N ILE A 181 8.86 -11.74 8.04
CA ILE A 181 8.61 -10.73 7.00
C ILE A 181 7.93 -9.48 7.58
N ARG A 182 7.03 -9.63 8.56
CA ARG A 182 6.43 -8.47 9.23
C ARG A 182 7.49 -7.68 10.00
N GLN A 183 8.43 -8.36 10.67
CA GLN A 183 9.57 -7.72 11.35
C GLN A 183 10.50 -7.01 10.34
N GLU A 184 10.85 -7.69 9.25
CA GLU A 184 11.64 -7.11 8.14
C GLU A 184 10.98 -5.84 7.60
N ALA A 185 9.65 -5.84 7.42
CA ALA A 185 8.91 -4.66 6.99
C ALA A 185 8.97 -3.52 8.02
N VAL A 186 8.89 -3.79 9.32
CA VAL A 186 9.07 -2.75 10.36
C VAL A 186 10.47 -2.15 10.28
N GLU A 187 11.51 -2.97 10.16
CA GLU A 187 12.88 -2.50 10.05
C GLU A 187 13.10 -1.65 8.80
N ALA A 188 12.57 -2.09 7.66
CA ALA A 188 12.64 -1.36 6.40
C ALA A 188 11.93 -0.01 6.50
N ILE A 189 10.69 0.02 7.01
CA ILE A 189 9.92 1.25 7.26
C ILE A 189 10.73 2.19 8.16
N THR A 190 11.30 1.69 9.26
CA THR A 190 12.06 2.51 10.22
C THR A 190 13.28 3.17 9.57
N ARG A 191 13.93 2.50 8.61
CA ARG A 191 15.12 3.01 7.90
C ARG A 191 14.78 3.84 6.66
N LEU A 192 13.56 3.72 6.14
CA LEU A 192 13.16 4.36 4.90
C LEU A 192 13.23 5.88 5.04
N TRP A 193 13.72 6.55 3.99
CA TRP A 193 13.52 7.97 3.81
C TRP A 193 12.27 8.19 2.95
N ALA A 194 11.40 9.09 3.39
CA ALA A 194 10.18 9.49 2.68
C ALA A 194 9.86 10.94 3.06
N SER A 195 9.07 11.60 2.21
CA SER A 195 8.61 12.97 2.43
C SER A 195 7.69 13.07 3.65
N ALA A 196 7.55 14.27 4.21
CA ALA A 196 6.64 14.50 5.34
C ALA A 196 5.19 14.14 4.97
N GLU A 197 4.78 14.43 3.73
CA GLU A 197 3.46 14.11 3.18
C GLU A 197 3.21 12.59 3.11
N GLU A 198 4.21 11.81 2.70
CA GLU A 198 4.09 10.35 2.67
C GLU A 198 3.97 9.75 4.08
N TRP A 199 4.78 10.24 5.02
CA TRP A 199 4.68 9.84 6.43
C TRP A 199 3.33 10.21 7.03
N GLU A 200 2.83 11.40 6.70
CA GLU A 200 1.54 11.90 7.16
C GLU A 200 0.38 11.07 6.60
N ALA A 201 0.41 10.73 5.31
CA ALA A 201 -0.56 9.85 4.67
C ALA A 201 -0.55 8.45 5.30
N ALA A 202 0.64 7.90 5.58
CA ALA A 202 0.79 6.61 6.25
C ALA A 202 0.20 6.61 7.67
N CYS A 203 0.47 7.65 8.47
CA CYS A 203 -0.11 7.79 9.80
C CYS A 203 -1.63 7.96 9.74
N SER A 204 -2.13 8.79 8.82
CA SER A 204 -3.56 9.02 8.62
C SER A 204 -4.31 7.73 8.27
N ALA A 205 -3.72 6.88 7.41
CA ALA A 205 -4.30 5.59 7.05
C ALA A 205 -4.32 4.58 8.21
N MET A 206 -3.61 4.86 9.30
CA MET A 206 -3.56 4.05 10.53
C MET A 206 -4.23 4.74 11.72
N ALA A 207 -4.85 5.92 11.51
CA ALA A 207 -5.51 6.67 12.57
C ALA A 207 -6.66 5.83 13.18
N GLY A 208 -6.73 5.78 14.51
CA GLY A 208 -7.73 4.99 15.24
C GLY A 208 -7.46 3.48 15.32
N THR A 209 -6.38 2.98 14.69
CA THR A 209 -5.97 1.58 14.86
C THR A 209 -5.10 1.40 16.10
N THR A 210 -5.11 0.20 16.70
CA THR A 210 -4.19 -0.18 17.79
C THR A 210 -2.98 -0.97 17.27
N ASP A 211 -2.66 -0.86 15.98
CA ASP A 211 -1.59 -1.64 15.37
C ASP A 211 -0.22 -1.11 15.86
N PRO A 212 0.70 -1.99 16.33
CA PRO A 212 2.01 -1.58 16.84
C PRO A 212 2.85 -0.72 15.88
N ILE A 213 2.68 -0.87 14.56
CA ILE A 213 3.44 -0.05 13.60
C ILE A 213 3.07 1.43 13.69
N ARG A 214 1.87 1.76 14.20
CA ARG A 214 1.40 3.14 14.32
C ARG A 214 2.40 3.98 15.12
N THR A 215 2.87 3.49 16.25
CA THR A 215 3.86 4.20 17.08
C THR A 215 5.14 4.47 16.30
N THR A 216 5.64 3.49 15.53
CA THR A 216 6.81 3.67 14.66
C THR A 216 6.57 4.74 13.59
N LEU A 217 5.41 4.73 12.94
CA LEU A 217 5.05 5.72 11.91
C LEU A 217 4.99 7.14 12.51
N VAL A 218 4.33 7.32 13.64
CA VAL A 218 4.21 8.63 14.30
C VAL A 218 5.57 9.14 14.78
N GLN A 219 6.40 8.26 15.36
CA GLN A 219 7.78 8.59 15.73
C GLN A 219 8.61 9.02 14.52
N ARG A 220 8.50 8.33 13.39
CA ARG A 220 9.20 8.72 12.16
C ARG A 220 8.67 10.03 11.61
N PHE A 221 7.35 10.21 11.51
CA PHE A 221 6.74 11.45 11.05
C PHE A 221 7.20 12.67 11.88
N SER A 222 7.31 12.53 13.21
CA SER A 222 7.81 13.61 14.07
C SER A 222 9.23 14.09 13.76
N GLN A 223 10.06 13.27 13.11
CA GLN A 223 11.42 13.66 12.71
C GLN A 223 11.41 14.59 11.49
N PHE A 224 10.35 14.50 10.68
CA PHE A 224 10.14 15.27 9.47
C PHE A 224 9.12 16.41 9.66
N ALA A 225 8.37 16.43 10.76
CA ALA A 225 7.46 17.52 11.09
C ALA A 225 8.21 18.86 11.21
N ARG A 226 7.71 19.87 10.52
CA ARG A 226 8.29 21.23 10.46
C ARG A 226 7.26 22.33 10.68
N THR A 227 5.97 22.06 10.51
CA THR A 227 4.90 23.05 10.69
C THR A 227 4.09 22.78 11.95
N CYS A 228 3.45 23.82 12.49
CA CYS A 228 2.53 23.69 13.61
C CYS A 228 1.45 22.63 13.33
N GLN A 229 0.88 22.62 12.12
CA GLN A 229 -0.14 21.64 11.73
C GLN A 229 0.39 20.19 11.73
N GLN A 230 1.62 19.95 11.27
CA GLN A 230 2.21 18.61 11.28
C GLN A 230 2.44 18.11 12.70
N TRP A 231 2.96 18.98 13.59
CA TRP A 231 3.13 18.63 14.99
C TRP A 231 1.79 18.43 15.72
N TRP A 232 0.74 19.16 15.34
CA TRP A 232 -0.63 18.90 15.82
C TRP A 232 -1.08 17.48 15.48
N ARG A 233 -0.83 17.01 14.25
CA ARG A 233 -1.14 15.62 13.87
C ARG A 233 -0.29 14.60 14.64
N VAL A 234 1.00 14.88 14.88
CA VAL A 234 1.83 14.02 15.76
C VAL A 234 1.20 13.90 17.14
N ALA A 235 0.81 15.01 17.76
CA ALA A 235 0.18 15.02 19.08
C ALA A 235 -1.16 14.28 19.10
N LEU A 236 -1.96 14.41 18.04
CA LEU A 236 -3.26 13.73 17.88
C LEU A 236 -3.10 12.21 17.75
N TRP A 237 -2.05 11.74 17.07
CA TRP A 237 -1.84 10.31 16.82
C TRP A 237 -1.00 9.61 17.88
N SER A 238 -0.34 10.35 18.77
CA SER A 238 0.33 9.82 19.95
C SER A 238 -0.68 9.44 21.04
N ASP A 239 -0.38 8.36 21.76
CA ASP A 239 -1.21 7.91 22.88
C ASP A 239 -1.14 8.87 24.07
N GLU A 240 -2.17 8.83 24.91
CA GLU A 240 -2.14 9.56 26.18
C GLU A 240 -0.99 9.08 27.06
N GLY A 241 -0.20 10.03 27.57
CA GLY A 241 0.99 9.75 28.37
C GLY A 241 2.27 9.41 27.56
N ASP A 242 2.20 9.34 26.23
CA ASP A 242 3.40 9.20 25.39
C ASP A 242 4.26 10.48 25.47
N PRO A 243 5.56 10.38 25.83
CA PRO A 243 6.48 11.52 25.80
C PRO A 243 6.53 12.24 24.45
N LEU A 244 6.23 11.53 23.35
CA LEU A 244 6.15 12.12 22.02
C LEU A 244 5.01 13.15 21.91
N LYS A 245 3.87 12.90 22.57
CA LYS A 245 2.75 13.85 22.58
C LYS A 245 3.14 15.17 23.24
N VAL A 246 3.84 15.08 24.37
CA VAL A 246 4.39 16.24 25.10
C VAL A 246 5.36 17.01 24.20
N ARG A 247 6.31 16.30 23.58
CA ARG A 247 7.26 16.92 22.65
C ARG A 247 6.57 17.60 21.46
N ALA A 248 5.51 16.99 20.93
CA ALA A 248 4.77 17.53 19.81
C ALA A 248 3.98 18.79 20.19
N ILE A 249 3.47 18.86 21.41
CA ILE A 249 2.86 20.07 21.98
C ILE A 249 3.91 21.18 22.14
N ASP A 250 5.07 20.87 22.74
CA ASP A 250 6.15 21.84 22.90
C ASP A 250 6.59 22.42 21.54
N ALA A 251 6.77 21.55 20.53
CA ALA A 251 7.13 21.98 19.18
C ALA A 251 6.05 22.84 18.49
N GLN A 252 4.76 22.56 18.73
CA GLN A 252 3.67 23.42 18.23
C GLN A 252 3.75 24.82 18.83
N LEU A 253 4.02 24.92 20.14
CA LEU A 253 4.11 26.21 20.83
C LEU A 253 5.32 27.01 20.36
N GLU A 254 6.46 26.37 20.15
CA GLU A 254 7.64 27.02 19.57
C GLU A 254 7.35 27.60 18.18
N LEU A 255 6.59 26.86 17.37
CA LEU A 255 6.22 27.25 16.00
C LEU A 255 5.00 28.17 15.91
N ALA A 256 4.26 28.38 17.00
CA ALA A 256 3.13 29.30 17.00
C ALA A 256 3.63 30.72 16.73
N GLU A 257 3.10 31.34 15.68
CA GLU A 257 3.51 32.69 15.25
C GLU A 257 2.56 33.75 15.82
N THR A 258 1.33 33.35 16.16
CA THR A 258 0.29 34.24 16.67
C THR A 258 -0.15 33.87 18.08
N PHE A 259 -0.71 34.86 18.79
CA PHE A 259 -1.32 34.67 20.09
C PHE A 259 -2.49 33.67 20.00
N GLU A 260 -3.36 33.81 19.00
CA GLU A 260 -4.52 32.92 18.80
C GLU A 260 -4.10 31.47 18.58
N GLU A 261 -3.05 31.21 17.78
CA GLU A 261 -2.53 29.86 17.58
C GLU A 261 -2.01 29.27 18.90
N ALA A 262 -1.18 30.03 19.63
CA ALA A 262 -0.66 29.60 20.91
C ALA A 262 -1.80 29.32 21.90
N ALA A 263 -2.78 30.22 22.02
CA ALA A 263 -3.94 30.08 22.90
C ALA A 263 -4.82 28.87 22.54
N ASN A 264 -5.03 28.61 21.25
CA ASN A 264 -5.78 27.43 20.79
C ASN A 264 -5.08 26.12 21.14
N ILE A 265 -3.74 26.08 21.03
CA ILE A 265 -2.95 24.92 21.47
C ILE A 265 -3.08 24.75 22.99
N CYS A 266 -3.05 25.85 23.76
CA CYS A 266 -3.22 25.82 25.22
C CYS A 266 -4.57 25.27 25.66
N ALA A 267 -5.64 25.64 24.94
CA ALA A 267 -7.01 25.28 25.28
C ALA A 267 -7.28 23.77 25.29
N VAL A 268 -6.47 23.01 24.56
CA VAL A 268 -6.61 21.55 24.47
C VAL A 268 -5.62 20.79 25.37
N LEU A 269 -4.79 21.49 26.16
CA LEU A 269 -3.82 20.85 27.04
C LEU A 269 -4.49 20.29 28.30
N PRO A 270 -4.12 19.07 28.73
CA PRO A 270 -4.50 18.56 30.05
C PRO A 270 -4.04 19.51 31.16
N GLU A 271 -4.86 19.70 32.19
CA GLU A 271 -4.52 20.58 33.33
C GLU A 271 -3.21 20.17 34.01
N CYS A 272 -2.86 18.88 33.97
CA CYS A 272 -1.66 18.28 34.53
C CYS A 272 -0.42 18.33 33.61
N TYR A 273 -0.48 19.06 32.48
CA TYR A 273 0.66 19.19 31.56
C TYR A 273 1.85 19.85 32.26
N ALA A 274 2.95 19.10 32.46
CA ALA A 274 4.13 19.57 33.16
C ALA A 274 4.80 20.79 32.49
N GLY A 275 4.62 20.96 31.17
CA GLY A 275 5.16 22.07 30.39
C GLY A 275 4.32 23.36 30.44
N ARG A 276 3.23 23.42 31.22
CA ARG A 276 2.27 24.55 31.25
C ARG A 276 2.92 25.92 31.48
N ASN A 277 4.04 25.97 32.20
CA ASN A 277 4.80 27.20 32.40
C ASN A 277 5.51 27.66 31.10
N LYS A 278 6.13 26.74 30.35
CA LYS A 278 6.75 27.06 29.05
C LYS A 278 5.71 27.54 28.03
N VAL A 279 4.54 26.89 28.07
CA VAL A 279 3.38 27.24 27.25
C VAL A 279 2.96 28.69 27.53
N PHE A 280 2.85 29.05 28.81
CA PHE A 280 2.53 30.41 29.22
C PHE A 280 3.59 31.42 28.78
N ASP A 281 4.88 31.15 29.03
CA ASP A 281 5.97 32.05 28.62
C ASP A 281 5.89 32.37 27.13
N ARG A 282 5.51 31.37 26.31
CA ARG A 282 5.33 31.54 24.88
C ARG A 282 4.09 32.35 24.50
N VAL A 283 2.94 32.10 25.13
CA VAL A 283 1.71 32.89 24.94
C VAL A 283 1.95 34.36 25.30
N VAL A 284 2.61 34.63 26.41
CA VAL A 284 2.98 35.98 26.84
C VAL A 284 4.00 36.61 25.90
N ALA A 285 4.92 35.83 25.34
CA ALA A 285 5.86 36.32 24.33
C ALA A 285 5.17 36.67 23.00
N ALA A 286 4.13 35.92 22.61
CA ALA A 286 3.37 36.12 21.38
C ALA A 286 2.28 37.21 21.51
N ALA A 287 1.88 37.57 22.73
CA ALA A 287 0.94 38.66 22.98
C ALA A 287 1.55 40.01 22.60
N VAL A 288 0.93 40.68 21.63
CA VAL A 288 1.39 41.98 21.10
C VAL A 288 0.52 43.13 21.61
N THR A 289 -0.71 42.83 22.05
CA THR A 289 -1.65 43.83 22.61
C THR A 289 -1.91 43.60 24.10
N ALA A 290 -2.32 44.66 24.79
CA ALA A 290 -2.73 44.58 26.19
C ALA A 290 -3.94 43.65 26.38
N GLY A 291 -4.92 43.68 25.46
CA GLY A 291 -6.02 42.70 25.43
C GLY A 291 -5.56 41.24 25.30
N ASP A 292 -4.56 40.92 24.48
CA ASP A 292 -3.99 39.56 24.39
C ASP A 292 -3.37 39.12 25.73
N LEU A 293 -2.62 40.04 26.36
CA LEU A 293 -2.03 39.83 27.68
C LEU A 293 -3.08 39.62 28.76
N ALA A 294 -4.15 40.41 28.78
CA ALA A 294 -5.26 40.23 29.70
C ALA A 294 -5.93 38.87 29.52
N ARG A 295 -6.15 38.43 28.27
CA ARG A 295 -6.68 37.09 27.95
C ARG A 295 -5.72 35.95 28.32
N SER A 296 -4.41 36.19 28.31
CA SER A 296 -3.41 35.17 28.65
C SER A 296 -3.47 34.68 30.10
N LEU A 297 -3.97 35.53 31.02
CA LEU A 297 -4.08 35.22 32.45
C LEU A 297 -5.02 34.05 32.74
N PHE A 298 -5.99 33.78 31.86
CA PHE A 298 -6.94 32.68 32.03
C PHE A 298 -6.22 31.33 32.08
N TRP A 299 -5.09 31.24 31.40
CA TRP A 299 -4.30 30.03 31.27
C TRP A 299 -3.35 29.81 32.45
N VAL A 300 -3.13 30.84 33.28
CA VAL A 300 -2.26 30.82 34.47
C VAL A 300 -3.08 30.87 35.73
N ARG A 301 -3.10 29.75 36.44
CA ARG A 301 -3.51 29.72 37.85
C ARG A 301 -2.36 29.39 38.80
N SER A 302 -1.11 29.45 38.31
CA SER A 302 -0.07 28.59 38.90
C SER A 302 1.15 29.31 39.49
N SER A 303 1.41 30.60 39.23
CA SER A 303 2.53 31.28 39.91
C SER A 303 2.43 32.82 39.98
N ALA A 304 2.84 33.38 41.11
CA ALA A 304 3.01 34.82 41.33
C ALA A 304 3.98 35.48 40.34
N SER A 305 5.02 34.75 39.92
CA SER A 305 6.03 35.25 38.99
C SER A 305 5.45 35.51 37.61
N HIS A 306 4.58 34.62 37.13
CA HIS A 306 3.90 34.78 35.84
C HIS A 306 2.90 35.94 35.84
N CYS A 307 2.17 36.12 36.95
CA CYS A 307 1.27 37.26 37.11
C CYS A 307 2.04 38.58 37.06
N ALA A 308 3.18 38.66 37.76
CA ALA A 308 4.04 39.84 37.73
C ALA A 308 4.57 40.16 36.32
N GLN A 309 4.91 39.15 35.51
CA GLN A 309 5.33 39.37 34.11
C GLN A 309 4.21 39.95 33.25
N VAL A 310 2.98 39.46 33.39
CA VAL A 310 1.83 39.98 32.63
C VAL A 310 1.52 41.41 33.05
N PHE A 311 1.45 41.70 34.36
CA PHE A 311 1.20 43.06 34.85
C PHE A 311 2.29 44.02 34.39
N GLY A 312 3.58 43.63 34.45
CA GLY A 312 4.66 44.44 33.93
C GLY A 312 4.53 44.77 32.44
N LYS A 313 4.06 43.81 31.63
CA LYS A 313 3.80 44.04 30.21
C LYS A 313 2.55 44.88 29.93
N LEU A 314 1.49 44.73 30.72
CA LEU A 314 0.29 45.58 30.62
C LEU A 314 0.64 47.05 30.87
N ILE A 315 1.51 47.32 31.86
CA ILE A 315 2.07 48.66 32.09
C ILE A 315 2.86 49.13 30.87
N ALA A 316 3.77 48.29 30.35
CA ALA A 316 4.62 48.67 29.21
C ALA A 316 3.86 48.90 27.90
N LEU A 317 2.63 48.38 27.78
CA LEU A 317 1.75 48.56 26.63
C LEU A 317 0.68 49.64 26.84
N ASP A 318 0.76 50.41 27.92
CA ASP A 318 -0.22 51.44 28.30
C ASP A 318 -1.66 50.89 28.24
N ALA A 319 -1.87 49.72 28.85
CA ALA A 319 -3.16 49.05 28.86
C ALA A 319 -4.27 49.95 29.42
N SER A 320 -5.41 49.95 28.75
CA SER A 320 -6.60 50.70 29.16
C SER A 320 -7.19 50.16 30.46
N LEU A 321 -7.97 50.99 31.16
CA LEU A 321 -8.71 50.58 32.36
C LEU A 321 -9.61 49.35 32.13
N MET A 322 -10.14 49.20 30.92
CA MET A 322 -10.96 48.06 30.53
C MET A 322 -10.14 46.77 30.47
N GLU A 323 -8.94 46.81 29.86
CA GLU A 323 -8.04 45.66 29.78
C GLU A 323 -7.49 45.28 31.17
N TRP A 324 -7.20 46.26 32.01
CA TRP A 324 -6.90 46.02 33.42
C TRP A 324 -8.08 45.39 34.18
N GLY A 325 -9.31 45.84 33.92
CA GLY A 325 -10.52 45.27 34.48
C GLY A 325 -10.70 43.80 34.09
N GLU A 326 -10.47 43.46 32.81
CA GLU A 326 -10.51 42.08 32.32
C GLU A 326 -9.42 41.20 32.93
N ALA A 327 -8.19 41.74 33.10
CA ALA A 327 -7.10 41.04 33.75
C ALA A 327 -7.39 40.77 35.24
N LEU A 328 -7.84 41.80 35.96
CA LEU A 328 -8.17 41.73 37.39
C LEU A 328 -9.36 40.83 37.67
N GLY A 329 -10.36 40.80 36.78
CA GLY A 329 -11.55 39.96 36.92
C GLY A 329 -11.28 38.45 36.92
N GLN A 330 -10.05 38.02 36.64
CA GLN A 330 -9.64 36.62 36.62
C GLN A 330 -9.02 36.14 37.94
N PHE A 331 -8.74 37.06 38.87
CA PHE A 331 -8.19 36.76 40.18
C PHE A 331 -9.27 36.78 41.26
N ASP A 332 -9.04 36.02 42.33
CA ASP A 332 -9.82 36.15 43.56
C ASP A 332 -9.49 37.51 44.21
N PRO A 333 -10.49 38.37 44.52
CA PRO A 333 -10.25 39.63 45.22
C PRO A 333 -9.53 39.48 46.57
N ASP A 334 -9.64 38.31 47.19
CA ASP A 334 -8.95 37.99 48.45
C ASP A 334 -7.50 37.49 48.23
N ASP A 335 -7.04 37.34 46.98
CA ASP A 335 -5.67 36.96 46.64
C ASP A 335 -4.71 38.16 46.82
N VAL A 336 -3.55 37.91 47.40
CA VAL A 336 -2.45 38.88 47.53
C VAL A 336 -2.05 39.44 46.16
N LEU A 337 -2.10 38.64 45.10
CA LEU A 337 -1.80 39.06 43.73
C LEU A 337 -2.80 40.09 43.20
N TYR A 338 -4.08 40.00 43.58
CA TYR A 338 -5.09 40.99 43.21
C TYR A 338 -4.78 42.35 43.85
N GLY A 339 -4.42 42.35 45.13
CA GLY A 339 -4.01 43.56 45.84
C GLY A 339 -2.77 44.23 45.25
N GLU A 340 -1.76 43.45 44.86
CA GLU A 340 -0.55 43.98 44.19
C GLU A 340 -0.84 44.51 42.79
N ALA A 341 -1.71 43.85 42.02
CA ALA A 341 -2.14 44.32 40.71
C ALA A 341 -2.88 45.67 40.78
N ILE A 342 -3.75 45.86 41.78
CA ILE A 342 -4.43 47.14 42.03
C ILE A 342 -3.43 48.26 42.35
N LYS A 343 -2.40 47.98 43.16
CA LYS A 343 -1.36 48.98 43.47
C LYS A 343 -0.60 49.42 42.22
N LEU A 344 -0.28 48.47 41.33
CA LEU A 344 0.39 48.74 40.06
C LEU A 344 -0.49 49.56 39.12
N LEU A 345 -1.78 49.24 39.01
CA LEU A 345 -2.74 50.03 38.25
C LEU A 345 -2.88 51.46 38.81
N ALA A 346 -3.02 51.60 40.12
CA ALA A 346 -3.09 52.92 40.76
C ALA A 346 -1.82 53.75 40.48
N ALA A 347 -0.65 53.12 40.45
CA ALA A 347 0.61 53.79 40.16
C ALA A 347 0.75 54.24 38.69
N THR A 348 0.06 53.59 37.74
CA THR A 348 0.07 53.98 36.32
C THR A 348 -0.91 55.11 36.01
N ILE A 349 -2.08 55.13 36.67
CA ILE A 349 -3.08 56.20 36.53
C ILE A 349 -2.54 57.56 37.02
N VAL A 350 -1.57 57.56 37.94
CA VAL A 350 -1.01 58.78 38.56
C VAL A 350 0.05 59.47 37.68
N ILE A 351 0.46 58.89 36.55
CA ILE A 351 1.55 59.44 35.70
C ILE A 351 1.02 60.31 34.54
N ASP A 352 -0.30 60.44 34.36
CA ASP A 352 -0.94 61.17 33.24
C ASP A 352 -1.53 62.55 33.62
N GLU A 353 -0.91 63.25 34.58
CA GLU A 353 -1.07 64.71 34.83
C GLU A 353 0.18 65.48 34.42
#